data_AF-Q10180-F1
#
_entry.id   AF-Q10180-F1
#
_cell.length_a   1.000
_cell.length_b   1.000
_cell.length_c   1.000
_cell.angle_alpha   90.00
_cell.angle_beta   90.00
_cell.angle_gamma   90.00
#
_symmetry.space_group_name_H-M   'P 1'
#
loop_
_entity.id
_entity.type
_entity.pdbx_description
1 polymer ?
#
loop_
_entity_poly.entity_id
_entity_poly.type
_entity_poly.pdbx_seq_one_letter_code
_entity_poly.pdbx_strand_id
1 'polypeptide(L)'
;MKMPNTLHSVSISTDFPSPNVESEAADVNEYSSTSKFETLGNQSSTNLGFSNSLQDKWDCWKRDLWSIWWSLSRKATRFYRWLSRSLKWRPVTYETVYPQTYETQMSEPREVTTIVKDLNNGDSFVLNVTEPVDPEFLRANIPPVHRKHLPPRLSLVASPGTIPTRGVVVLEDWINPLLSERCKLLLQSELCNQDSYDCPGYICVYRFEQKNNPSVVLGDSTLIQISRVSDLQRHLREYPKNCAFSRSVLEIFPDPGKTSKPCQVSFKVERLVHKELNEYLSWMQPFTCDSCGSLHENWLQIDSKQWDQIRGVILRWVEYSRVIYA
;
A
#
# COMPACT_ATOMS: atom_id res chain seq x y z
N MET A 1 12.63 55.89 6.67
CA MET A 1 11.21 56.30 6.59
C MET A 1 10.35 55.07 6.85
N LYS A 2 9.68 55.03 8.00
CA LYS A 2 8.84 53.93 8.48
C LYS A 2 7.37 54.28 8.23
N MET A 3 6.58 53.33 7.76
CA MET A 3 5.12 53.33 7.83
C MET A 3 4.69 51.98 8.41
N PRO A 4 3.96 51.93 9.54
CA PRO A 4 3.31 50.74 10.03
C PRO A 4 1.82 50.75 9.64
N ASN A 5 1.26 49.58 9.29
CA ASN A 5 -0.19 49.42 9.12
C ASN A 5 -0.74 48.47 10.18
N THR A 6 -1.82 48.96 10.78
CA THR A 6 -2.48 48.49 11.99
C THR A 6 -3.65 47.54 11.66
N LEU A 7 -3.91 46.67 12.63
CA LEU A 7 -4.91 45.61 12.83
C LEU A 7 -6.36 45.94 12.42
N HIS A 8 -7.13 44.90 12.08
CA HIS A 8 -8.51 44.73 12.55
C HIS A 8 -8.88 43.25 12.67
N SER A 9 -9.24 42.85 13.89
CA SER A 9 -9.83 41.57 14.29
C SER A 9 -11.35 41.60 14.11
N VAL A 10 -11.93 40.48 13.70
CA VAL A 10 -13.38 40.25 13.66
C VAL A 10 -13.68 39.00 14.47
N SER A 11 -14.47 39.17 15.53
CA SER A 11 -15.08 38.13 16.35
C SER A 11 -16.48 37.84 15.86
N ILE A 12 -16.80 36.56 15.62
CA ILE A 12 -18.16 36.09 15.31
C ILE A 12 -18.58 35.15 16.43
N SER A 13 -19.58 35.59 17.20
CA SER A 13 -20.38 34.77 18.12
C SER A 13 -21.64 34.34 17.38
N THR A 14 -22.00 33.06 17.48
CA THR A 14 -23.33 32.56 17.08
C THR A 14 -23.80 31.56 18.11
N ASP A 15 -24.79 32.00 18.89
CA ASP A 15 -25.62 31.21 19.77
C ASP A 15 -26.61 30.38 18.93
N PHE A 16 -26.78 29.10 19.28
CA PHE A 16 -27.89 28.27 18.78
C PHE A 16 -28.68 27.69 19.97
N PRO A 17 -30.02 27.81 19.98
CA PRO A 17 -30.86 27.28 21.04
C PRO A 17 -31.23 25.80 20.79
N SER A 18 -31.36 25.04 21.89
CA SER A 18 -31.97 23.69 21.91
C SER A 18 -33.49 23.78 22.07
N PRO A 19 -34.28 22.83 21.52
CA PRO A 19 -35.63 22.57 22.01
C PRO A 19 -35.78 21.17 22.64
N ASN A 20 -36.54 21.17 23.73
CA ASN A 20 -37.12 20.06 24.50
C ASN A 20 -37.98 19.13 23.62
N VAL A 21 -37.88 17.80 23.77
CA VAL A 21 -38.74 16.91 24.59
C VAL A 21 -40.23 17.09 24.33
N GLU A 22 -40.86 16.10 23.69
CA GLU A 22 -42.06 15.43 24.21
C GLU A 22 -42.37 14.15 23.41
N SER A 23 -42.86 13.17 24.16
CA SER A 23 -43.14 11.78 23.85
C SER A 23 -44.57 11.56 23.35
N GLU A 24 -44.79 10.67 22.38
CA GLU A 24 -46.06 9.95 22.30
C GLU A 24 -45.87 8.59 21.59
N ALA A 25 -46.46 7.57 22.19
CA ALA A 25 -46.44 6.17 21.77
C ALA A 25 -47.76 5.83 21.04
N ALA A 26 -47.70 4.94 20.04
CA ALA A 26 -48.71 3.89 19.81
C ALA A 26 -48.45 3.11 18.50
N ASP A 27 -48.36 1.79 18.67
CA ASP A 27 -48.98 0.71 17.90
C ASP A 27 -48.83 0.52 16.37
N VAL A 28 -48.26 -0.66 16.06
CA VAL A 28 -48.84 -1.73 15.23
C VAL A 28 -49.30 -1.37 13.81
N ASN A 29 -48.53 -1.80 12.79
CA ASN A 29 -49.05 -2.82 11.87
C ASN A 29 -47.99 -3.41 10.94
N GLU A 30 -48.17 -4.71 10.75
CA GLU A 30 -47.51 -5.64 9.85
C GLU A 30 -47.91 -5.33 8.39
N TYR A 31 -46.95 -5.20 7.46
CA TYR A 31 -47.23 -5.30 6.02
C TYR A 31 -46.04 -5.94 5.28
N SER A 32 -46.20 -7.24 5.01
CA SER A 32 -45.54 -7.92 3.90
C SER A 32 -46.31 -7.60 2.61
N SER A 33 -45.67 -7.01 1.62
CA SER A 33 -46.20 -7.00 0.26
C SER A 33 -45.07 -6.83 -0.76
N THR A 34 -44.78 -7.95 -1.39
CA THR A 34 -44.21 -8.12 -2.74
C THR A 34 -44.87 -7.19 -3.76
N SER A 35 -44.09 -6.42 -4.51
CA SER A 35 -44.54 -5.82 -5.77
C SER A 35 -43.74 -6.40 -6.94
N LYS A 36 -44.45 -7.20 -7.73
CA LYS A 36 -44.12 -7.59 -9.09
C LYS A 36 -43.98 -6.34 -9.97
N PHE A 37 -42.98 -6.32 -10.84
CA PHE A 37 -43.07 -5.64 -12.13
C PHE A 37 -43.09 -6.73 -13.22
N GLU A 38 -44.31 -7.04 -13.64
CA GLU A 38 -44.68 -7.78 -14.86
C GLU A 38 -44.45 -6.85 -16.07
N THR A 39 -43.64 -7.27 -17.04
CA THR A 39 -44.05 -7.89 -18.32
C THR A 39 -44.24 -6.85 -19.43
N LEU A 40 -43.47 -7.01 -20.51
CA LEU A 40 -43.91 -7.10 -21.91
C LEU A 40 -42.79 -6.62 -22.84
N GLY A 41 -42.31 -7.52 -23.70
CA GLY A 41 -41.34 -7.15 -24.74
C GLY A 41 -40.68 -8.35 -25.39
N ASN A 42 -41.45 -9.08 -26.19
CA ASN A 42 -41.00 -10.10 -27.14
C ASN A 42 -39.70 -9.71 -27.86
N GLN A 43 -38.74 -10.64 -27.95
CA GLN A 43 -38.36 -11.27 -29.23
C GLN A 43 -37.24 -12.29 -29.02
N SER A 44 -37.51 -13.48 -29.56
CA SER A 44 -36.65 -14.64 -29.67
C SER A 44 -35.35 -14.34 -30.44
N SER A 45 -34.21 -14.63 -29.82
CA SER A 45 -33.05 -15.17 -30.53
C SER A 45 -32.22 -16.00 -29.56
N THR A 46 -32.18 -17.29 -29.82
CA THR A 46 -31.28 -18.24 -29.18
C THR A 46 -29.84 -17.89 -29.59
N ASN A 47 -29.19 -17.00 -28.84
CA ASN A 47 -27.74 -16.84 -28.91
C ASN A 47 -27.11 -17.73 -27.84
N LEU A 48 -26.46 -18.80 -28.31
CA LEU A 48 -25.59 -19.67 -27.54
C LEU A 48 -24.61 -18.83 -26.71
N GLY A 49 -24.82 -18.82 -25.39
CA GLY A 49 -23.95 -18.19 -24.42
C GLY A 49 -22.60 -18.91 -24.35
N PHE A 50 -21.65 -18.45 -25.17
CA PHE A 50 -20.29 -18.99 -25.23
C PHE A 50 -19.19 -17.95 -24.97
N SER A 51 -19.51 -16.67 -24.68
CA SER A 51 -18.48 -15.60 -24.65
C SER A 51 -17.96 -15.16 -23.26
N ASN A 52 -18.66 -15.38 -22.15
CA ASN A 52 -18.17 -14.90 -20.84
C ASN A 52 -17.21 -15.87 -20.14
N SER A 53 -17.30 -17.18 -20.43
CA SER A 53 -16.38 -18.18 -19.86
C SER A 53 -14.94 -18.04 -20.38
N LEU A 54 -14.78 -17.58 -21.64
CA LEU A 54 -13.46 -17.40 -22.22
C LEU A 54 -12.72 -16.21 -21.60
N GLN A 55 -13.43 -15.13 -21.27
CA GLN A 55 -12.83 -13.95 -20.64
C GLN A 55 -12.36 -14.26 -19.21
N ASP A 56 -13.16 -14.96 -18.41
CA ASP A 56 -12.76 -15.39 -17.06
C ASP A 56 -11.59 -16.36 -17.10
N LYS A 57 -11.58 -17.31 -18.06
CA LYS A 57 -10.43 -18.20 -18.27
C LYS A 57 -9.18 -17.42 -18.68
N TRP A 58 -9.32 -16.41 -19.53
CA TRP A 58 -8.23 -15.55 -19.96
C TRP A 58 -7.64 -14.73 -18.81
N ASP A 59 -8.47 -14.16 -17.94
CA ASP A 59 -8.02 -13.39 -16.78
C ASP A 59 -7.43 -14.28 -15.67
N CYS A 60 -7.92 -15.50 -15.49
CA CYS A 60 -7.23 -16.53 -14.70
C CYS A 60 -5.84 -16.82 -15.26
N TRP A 61 -5.73 -17.04 -16.58
CA TRP A 61 -4.47 -17.35 -17.23
C TRP A 61 -3.46 -16.19 -17.16
N LYS A 62 -3.92 -14.93 -17.26
CA LYS A 62 -3.05 -13.76 -17.02
C LYS A 62 -2.50 -13.72 -15.60
N ARG A 63 -3.31 -14.02 -14.59
CA ARG A 63 -2.85 -14.06 -13.18
C ARG A 63 -1.81 -15.16 -12.99
N ASP A 64 -2.06 -16.33 -13.58
CA ASP A 64 -1.11 -17.45 -13.55
C ASP A 64 0.19 -17.07 -14.26
N LEU A 65 0.12 -16.48 -15.45
CA LEU A 65 1.30 -15.99 -16.18
C LEU A 65 2.08 -14.92 -15.40
N TRP A 66 1.39 -13.99 -14.74
CA TRP A 66 2.05 -12.97 -13.94
C TRP A 66 2.75 -13.58 -12.71
N SER A 67 2.13 -14.58 -12.08
CA SER A 67 2.76 -15.35 -10.99
C SER A 67 3.97 -16.15 -11.46
N ILE A 68 3.89 -16.76 -12.66
CA ILE A 68 4.99 -17.50 -13.30
C ILE A 68 6.12 -16.54 -13.66
N TRP A 69 5.81 -15.42 -14.31
CA TRP A 69 6.77 -14.39 -14.69
C TRP A 69 7.47 -13.81 -13.46
N TRP A 70 6.72 -13.52 -12.38
CA TRP A 70 7.30 -13.04 -11.13
C TRP A 70 8.21 -14.09 -10.48
N SER A 71 7.80 -15.35 -10.45
CA SER A 71 8.62 -16.47 -9.96
C SER A 71 9.90 -16.66 -10.80
N LEU A 72 9.81 -16.58 -12.12
CA LEU A 72 10.93 -16.66 -13.05
C LEU A 72 11.89 -15.46 -12.90
N SER A 73 11.34 -14.25 -12.78
CA SER A 73 12.12 -13.04 -12.55
C SER A 73 12.92 -13.15 -11.24
N ARG A 74 12.32 -13.65 -10.15
CA ARG A 74 13.04 -13.93 -8.89
C ARG A 74 14.15 -14.97 -9.06
N LYS A 75 13.89 -16.06 -9.79
CA LYS A 75 14.90 -17.08 -10.09
C LYS A 75 16.05 -16.49 -10.91
N ALA A 76 15.75 -15.66 -11.92
CA ALA A 76 16.74 -14.98 -12.74
C ALA A 76 17.58 -14.00 -11.91
N THR A 77 16.98 -13.18 -11.05
CA THR A 77 17.73 -12.28 -10.16
C THR A 77 18.60 -13.04 -9.16
N ARG A 78 18.11 -14.14 -8.57
CA ARG A 78 18.91 -15.00 -7.67
C ARG A 78 20.07 -15.66 -8.41
N PHE A 79 19.82 -16.15 -9.63
CA PHE A 79 20.84 -16.73 -10.49
C PHE A 79 21.89 -15.70 -10.90
N TYR A 80 21.48 -14.48 -11.26
CA TYR A 80 22.37 -13.36 -11.58
C TYR A 80 23.25 -13.00 -10.37
N ARG A 81 22.67 -12.83 -9.17
CA ARG A 81 23.46 -12.57 -7.95
C ARG A 81 24.44 -13.71 -7.62
N TRP A 82 24.03 -14.96 -7.83
CA TRP A 82 24.89 -16.11 -7.63
C TRP A 82 26.03 -16.11 -8.66
N LEU A 83 25.75 -15.86 -9.94
CA LEU A 83 26.76 -15.70 -11.00
C LEU A 83 27.74 -14.56 -10.69
N SER A 84 27.27 -13.38 -10.30
CA SER A 84 28.13 -12.25 -9.95
C SER A 84 29.01 -12.54 -8.73
N ARG A 85 28.56 -13.38 -7.80
CA ARG A 85 29.38 -13.83 -6.66
C ARG A 85 30.40 -14.90 -7.05
N SER A 86 30.04 -15.82 -7.95
CA SER A 86 30.93 -16.87 -8.45
C SER A 86 32.00 -16.30 -9.39
N LEU A 87 31.65 -15.28 -10.17
CA LEU A 87 32.55 -14.53 -11.05
C LEU A 87 33.17 -13.34 -10.31
N LYS A 88 33.59 -13.50 -9.05
CA LYS A 88 34.41 -12.52 -8.33
C LYS A 88 35.75 -12.31 -9.06
N TRP A 89 35.71 -11.50 -10.11
CA TRP A 89 36.82 -10.67 -10.53
C TRP A 89 37.17 -9.80 -9.34
N ARG A 90 38.36 -10.02 -8.78
CA ARG A 90 38.92 -9.14 -7.75
C ARG A 90 38.88 -7.71 -8.32
N PRO A 91 38.22 -6.73 -7.68
CA PRO A 91 38.47 -5.35 -8.04
C PRO A 91 39.94 -5.08 -7.75
N VAL A 92 40.68 -4.66 -8.79
CA VAL A 92 42.01 -4.08 -8.65
C VAL A 92 41.82 -2.80 -7.85
N THR A 93 42.39 -2.76 -6.64
CA THR A 93 42.45 -1.57 -5.82
C THR A 93 43.37 -0.56 -6.49
N TYR A 94 42.83 0.56 -6.92
CA TYR A 94 43.62 1.75 -7.22
C TYR A 94 43.68 2.58 -5.93
N GLU A 95 44.89 2.80 -5.41
CA GLU A 95 45.13 3.83 -4.40
C GLU A 95 44.91 5.20 -5.03
N THR A 96 43.80 5.84 -4.70
CA THR A 96 43.60 7.25 -5.03
C THR A 96 43.97 8.09 -3.81
N VAL A 97 45.19 8.61 -3.81
CA VAL A 97 45.65 9.66 -2.90
C VAL A 97 44.96 10.96 -3.34
N TYR A 98 44.08 11.51 -2.50
CA TYR A 98 43.58 12.88 -2.66
C TYR A 98 44.17 13.79 -1.57
N PRO A 99 44.61 15.00 -1.94
CA PRO A 99 45.19 15.95 -0.99
C PRO A 99 44.09 16.64 -0.16
N GLN A 100 44.45 16.93 1.09
CA GLN A 100 43.69 17.67 2.08
C GLN A 100 43.37 19.10 1.64
N THR A 101 42.17 19.56 1.99
CA THR A 101 41.74 20.91 2.46
C THR A 101 40.21 20.97 2.23
N TYR A 102 39.32 21.49 3.08
CA TYR A 102 39.31 22.73 3.85
C TYR A 102 38.35 22.56 5.05
N GLU A 103 38.66 23.25 6.15
CA GLU A 103 37.89 23.29 7.40
C GLU A 103 36.50 23.91 7.21
N THR A 104 35.47 23.26 7.74
CA THR A 104 34.17 23.91 8.01
C THR A 104 33.74 23.47 9.40
N GLN A 105 33.63 24.46 10.29
CA GLN A 105 33.22 24.30 11.68
C GLN A 105 31.78 23.75 11.75
N MET A 106 31.65 22.44 11.93
CA MET A 106 30.40 21.78 12.30
C MET A 106 30.50 21.33 13.74
N SER A 107 29.55 21.78 14.55
CA SER A 107 29.31 21.37 15.93
C SER A 107 29.40 19.85 16.09
N GLU A 108 30.17 19.39 17.08
CA GLU A 108 30.45 17.99 17.36
C GLU A 108 29.15 17.14 17.39
N PRO A 109 29.12 16.00 16.67
CA PRO A 109 28.00 15.07 16.78
C PRO A 109 27.96 14.51 18.19
N ARG A 110 26.87 14.77 18.92
CA ARG A 110 26.62 14.14 20.22
C ARG A 110 26.57 12.61 20.02
N GLU A 111 27.50 11.90 20.67
CA GLU A 111 27.49 10.45 20.75
C GLU A 111 26.17 9.97 21.36
N VAL A 112 25.43 9.14 20.62
CA VAL A 112 24.19 8.52 21.08
C VAL A 112 24.52 7.11 21.53
N THR A 113 24.62 6.92 22.84
CA THR A 113 24.82 5.60 23.44
C THR A 113 23.49 5.00 23.89
N THR A 114 23.32 3.69 23.71
CA THR A 114 22.16 2.92 24.19
C THR A 114 22.64 1.73 25.00
N ILE A 115 22.00 1.48 26.15
CA ILE A 115 22.30 0.34 27.01
C ILE A 115 21.47 -0.86 26.57
N VAL A 116 22.12 -1.91 26.10
CA VAL A 116 21.49 -3.19 25.73
C VAL A 116 21.82 -4.22 26.82
N LYS A 117 20.79 -4.85 27.38
CA LYS A 117 20.96 -5.93 28.37
C LYS A 117 20.92 -7.29 27.70
N ASP A 118 21.90 -8.13 27.98
CA ASP A 118 21.91 -9.54 27.64
C ASP A 118 20.82 -10.27 28.45
N LEU A 119 19.90 -10.94 27.76
CA LEU A 119 18.83 -11.72 28.39
C LEU A 119 19.34 -13.02 29.01
N ASN A 120 20.50 -13.53 28.57
CA ASN A 120 21.05 -14.80 29.05
C ASN A 120 22.01 -14.58 30.23
N ASN A 121 22.76 -13.48 30.20
CA ASN A 121 23.87 -13.25 31.12
C ASN A 121 23.57 -12.14 32.14
N GLY A 122 22.57 -11.30 31.88
CA GLY A 122 22.25 -10.12 32.70
C GLY A 122 23.21 -8.94 32.52
N ASP A 123 24.23 -9.10 31.68
CA ASP A 123 25.24 -8.08 31.43
C ASP A 123 24.66 -6.91 30.62
N SER A 124 25.09 -5.70 30.96
CA SER A 124 24.69 -4.47 30.29
C SER A 124 25.84 -4.02 29.38
N PHE A 125 25.58 -3.88 28.09
CA PHE A 125 26.54 -3.33 27.14
C PHE A 125 26.10 -1.94 26.71
N VAL A 126 27.03 -0.99 26.68
CA VAL A 126 26.80 0.35 26.12
C VAL A 126 27.17 0.30 24.65
N LEU A 127 26.18 0.35 23.77
CA LEU A 127 26.35 0.41 22.33
C LEU A 127 26.35 1.87 21.89
N ASN A 128 27.47 2.32 21.31
CA ASN A 128 27.52 3.59 20.60
C ASN A 128 26.84 3.41 19.23
N VAL A 129 25.65 3.98 19.06
CA VAL A 129 24.80 3.75 17.88
C VAL A 129 25.39 4.44 16.63
N THR A 130 26.35 5.36 16.81
CA THR A 130 26.99 6.07 15.71
C THR A 130 28.16 5.33 15.08
N GLU A 131 28.67 4.27 15.71
CA GLU A 131 29.80 3.51 15.18
C GLU A 131 29.34 2.17 14.55
N PRO A 132 29.83 1.82 13.35
CA PRO A 132 29.54 0.54 12.74
C PRO A 132 30.09 -0.59 13.61
N VAL A 133 29.20 -1.49 14.05
CA VAL A 133 29.59 -2.66 14.85
C VAL A 133 30.49 -3.56 14.01
N ASP A 134 31.64 -3.93 14.58
CA ASP A 134 32.61 -4.83 13.94
C ASP A 134 31.91 -6.15 13.51
N PRO A 135 31.97 -6.52 12.22
CA PRO A 135 31.38 -7.76 11.73
C PRO A 135 32.00 -9.04 12.34
N GLU A 136 33.18 -8.99 12.96
CA GLU A 136 33.72 -10.10 13.77
C GLU A 136 33.05 -10.19 15.14
N PHE A 137 32.81 -9.05 15.81
CA PHE A 137 32.09 -8.99 17.07
C PHE A 137 30.65 -9.53 16.96
N LEU A 138 29.96 -9.19 15.87
CA LEU A 138 28.65 -9.78 15.56
C LEU A 138 28.77 -11.30 15.34
N ARG A 139 29.78 -11.77 14.61
CA ARG A 139 29.98 -13.21 14.36
C ARG A 139 30.29 -14.01 15.63
N ALA A 140 30.99 -13.41 16.59
CA ALA A 140 31.35 -14.06 17.86
C ALA A 140 30.17 -14.17 18.84
N ASN A 141 29.20 -13.24 18.78
CA ASN A 141 28.10 -13.15 19.74
C ASN A 141 26.73 -13.58 19.18
N ILE A 142 26.63 -13.90 17.89
CA ILE A 142 25.43 -14.55 17.35
C ILE A 142 25.39 -16.00 17.88
N PRO A 143 24.37 -16.40 18.65
CA PRO A 143 24.25 -17.76 19.13
C PRO A 143 24.25 -18.73 17.94
N PRO A 144 24.89 -19.92 18.07
CA PRO A 144 25.00 -20.88 16.98
C PRO A 144 23.60 -21.34 16.57
N VAL A 145 23.09 -20.77 15.48
CA VAL A 145 21.88 -21.26 14.84
C VAL A 145 22.20 -22.66 14.30
N HIS A 146 21.68 -23.70 14.94
CA HIS A 146 21.85 -25.09 14.50
C HIS A 146 21.24 -25.30 13.11
N ARG A 147 22.03 -25.04 12.06
CA ARG A 147 21.71 -25.28 10.66
C ARG A 147 21.83 -26.77 10.33
N LYS A 148 20.86 -27.58 10.75
CA LYS A 148 20.71 -28.98 10.30
C LYS A 148 19.40 -29.29 9.55
N HIS A 149 18.58 -28.28 9.26
CA HIS A 149 17.31 -28.44 8.52
C HIS A 149 17.06 -27.34 7.49
N LEU A 150 17.91 -27.22 6.47
CA LEU A 150 17.55 -26.49 5.25
C LEU A 150 17.18 -27.50 4.14
N PRO A 151 15.89 -27.79 3.94
CA PRO A 151 15.41 -28.28 2.65
C PRO A 151 14.97 -27.10 1.75
N PRO A 152 15.04 -27.29 0.43
CA PRO A 152 14.78 -26.28 -0.59
C PRO A 152 13.28 -25.96 -0.68
N ARG A 153 12.92 -24.81 -1.29
CA ARG A 153 11.61 -24.45 -1.92
C ARG A 153 10.80 -23.35 -1.22
N LEU A 154 11.03 -22.10 -1.63
CA LEU A 154 9.98 -21.08 -1.80
C LEU A 154 9.78 -20.82 -3.30
N SER A 155 9.49 -21.91 -4.03
CA SER A 155 9.18 -21.91 -5.47
C SER A 155 7.91 -22.69 -5.82
N LEU A 156 7.04 -22.91 -4.84
CA LEU A 156 5.68 -23.41 -5.01
C LEU A 156 4.80 -22.20 -4.67
N VAL A 157 4.34 -21.44 -5.66
CA VAL A 157 2.95 -21.58 -6.15
C VAL A 157 2.07 -21.88 -4.95
N ALA A 158 1.51 -20.83 -4.36
CA ALA A 158 0.42 -20.96 -3.40
C ALA A 158 -0.76 -21.58 -4.13
N SER A 159 -0.77 -22.91 -4.23
CA SER A 159 -2.00 -23.64 -4.48
C SER A 159 -2.99 -23.23 -3.40
N PRO A 160 -4.22 -22.83 -3.75
CA PRO A 160 -5.23 -22.51 -2.75
C PRO A 160 -5.40 -23.71 -1.80
N GLY A 161 -5.08 -23.53 -0.51
CA GLY A 161 -5.32 -24.53 0.54
C GLY A 161 -4.10 -25.18 1.20
N THR A 162 -2.85 -24.92 0.78
CA THR A 162 -1.66 -25.42 1.50
C THR A 162 -0.91 -24.30 2.21
N ILE A 163 -1.36 -23.93 3.40
CA ILE A 163 -0.55 -23.10 4.32
C ILE A 163 0.55 -24.02 4.88
N PRO A 164 1.85 -23.73 4.69
CA PRO A 164 2.90 -24.52 5.31
C PRO A 164 2.79 -24.37 6.82
N THR A 165 2.42 -25.45 7.51
CA THR A 165 2.16 -25.50 8.96
C THR A 165 3.37 -25.12 9.82
N ARG A 166 4.56 -24.90 9.23
CA ARG A 166 5.79 -24.44 9.89
C ARG A 166 6.64 -23.49 9.03
N GLY A 167 6.01 -22.72 8.14
CA GLY A 167 6.73 -21.76 7.29
C GLY A 167 7.12 -20.50 8.05
N VAL A 168 8.42 -20.24 8.22
CA VAL A 168 8.90 -18.90 8.59
C VAL A 168 8.65 -17.99 7.40
N VAL A 169 7.72 -17.03 7.54
CA VAL A 169 7.53 -15.98 6.55
C VAL A 169 8.68 -15.01 6.68
N VAL A 170 9.54 -14.98 5.67
CA VAL A 170 10.62 -14.01 5.55
C VAL A 170 10.00 -12.71 4.99
N LEU A 171 9.92 -11.65 5.80
CA LEU A 171 9.28 -10.38 5.41
C LEU A 171 9.94 -9.78 4.15
N GLU A 172 11.24 -9.97 4.00
CA GLU A 172 12.03 -9.54 2.85
C GLU A 172 11.57 -10.18 1.54
N ASP A 173 10.86 -11.31 1.59
CA ASP A 173 10.36 -11.94 0.39
C ASP A 173 9.18 -11.19 -0.25
N TRP A 174 8.52 -10.30 0.48
CA TRP A 174 7.42 -9.46 -0.02
C TRP A 174 7.87 -8.12 -0.57
N ILE A 175 9.06 -7.66 -0.17
CA ILE A 175 9.61 -6.37 -0.55
C ILE A 175 10.28 -6.49 -1.92
N ASN A 176 9.95 -5.58 -2.84
CA ASN A 176 10.56 -5.56 -4.17
C ASN A 176 12.08 -5.28 -4.05
N PRO A 177 12.95 -6.20 -4.52
CA PRO A 177 14.39 -6.04 -4.37
C PRO A 177 14.97 -4.86 -5.18
N LEU A 178 14.20 -4.30 -6.12
CA LEU A 178 14.59 -3.17 -6.96
C LEU A 178 14.29 -1.80 -6.35
N LEU A 179 13.65 -1.74 -5.18
CA LEU A 179 13.44 -0.49 -4.43
C LEU A 179 14.76 0.07 -3.89
N SER A 180 14.84 1.39 -3.68
CA SER A 180 15.95 1.97 -2.90
C SER A 180 15.99 1.37 -1.49
N GLU A 181 17.18 1.41 -0.88
CA GLU A 181 17.36 0.96 0.49
C GLU A 181 16.47 1.74 1.46
N ARG A 182 16.30 3.06 1.22
CA ARG A 182 15.39 3.90 2.00
C ARG A 182 13.97 3.38 1.97
N CYS A 183 13.42 3.08 0.78
CA CYS A 183 12.05 2.57 0.67
C CYS A 183 11.91 1.17 1.28
N LYS A 184 12.92 0.29 1.11
CA LYS A 184 12.95 -1.02 1.78
C LYS A 184 12.87 -0.90 3.30
N LEU A 185 13.66 -0.01 3.90
CA LEU A 185 13.64 0.24 5.34
C LEU A 185 12.29 0.80 5.81
N LEU A 186 11.66 1.68 5.02
CA LEU A 186 10.33 2.22 5.31
C LEU A 186 9.23 1.14 5.23
N LEU A 187 9.35 0.19 4.31
CA LEU A 187 8.43 -0.95 4.22
C LEU A 187 8.68 -1.94 5.35
N GLN A 188 9.93 -2.23 5.70
CA GLN A 188 10.28 -3.09 6.83
C GLN A 188 9.75 -2.51 8.15
N SER A 189 9.94 -1.22 8.40
CA SER A 189 9.42 -0.58 9.62
C SER A 189 7.89 -0.64 9.68
N GLU A 190 7.22 -0.45 8.54
CA GLU A 190 5.75 -0.58 8.42
C GLU A 190 5.26 -2.02 8.65
N LEU A 191 6.00 -3.02 8.15
CA LEU A 191 5.69 -4.43 8.36
C LEU A 191 5.84 -4.83 9.84
N CYS A 192 6.89 -4.35 10.50
CA CYS A 192 7.16 -4.60 11.92
C CYS A 192 6.24 -3.83 12.87
N ASN A 193 5.57 -2.77 12.41
CA ASN A 193 4.65 -2.01 13.23
C ASN A 193 3.43 -2.87 13.63
N GLN A 194 3.14 -2.99 14.92
CA GLN A 194 1.97 -3.70 15.42
C GLN A 194 0.83 -2.71 15.62
N ASP A 195 0.21 -2.24 14.53
CA ASP A 195 -0.94 -1.36 14.68
C ASP A 195 -2.13 -2.15 15.23
N SER A 196 -2.48 -1.87 16.49
CA SER A 196 -3.61 -2.49 17.20
C SER A 196 -4.99 -2.10 16.65
N TYR A 197 -5.04 -1.15 15.71
CA TYR A 197 -6.27 -0.52 15.23
C TYR A 197 -6.60 -0.81 13.76
N ASP A 198 -5.92 -1.78 13.14
CA ASP A 198 -6.26 -2.18 11.79
C ASP A 198 -7.65 -2.85 11.75
N CYS A 199 -8.36 -2.68 10.64
CA CYS A 199 -9.71 -3.21 10.49
C CYS A 199 -9.88 -3.89 9.12
N PRO A 200 -10.77 -4.88 9.03
CA PRO A 200 -11.10 -5.50 7.77
C PRO A 200 -11.65 -4.46 6.76
N GLY A 201 -11.17 -4.51 5.53
CA GLY A 201 -11.62 -3.60 4.48
C GLY A 201 -11.12 -3.97 3.09
N TYR A 202 -11.47 -3.11 2.13
CA TYR A 202 -11.07 -3.22 0.73
C TYR A 202 -10.09 -2.10 0.38
N ILE A 203 -9.20 -2.36 -0.58
CA ILE A 203 -8.44 -1.32 -1.26
C ILE A 203 -9.20 -0.96 -2.53
N CYS A 204 -9.70 0.26 -2.59
CA CYS A 204 -10.42 0.78 -3.75
C CYS A 204 -9.51 1.72 -4.53
N VAL A 205 -9.54 1.61 -5.85
CA VAL A 205 -8.93 2.59 -6.73
C VAL A 205 -10.04 3.36 -7.41
N TYR A 206 -10.00 4.68 -7.27
CA TYR A 206 -10.91 5.60 -7.92
C TYR A 206 -10.21 6.31 -9.06
N ARG A 207 -10.92 6.55 -10.16
CA ARG A 207 -10.53 7.46 -11.23
C ARG A 207 -11.30 8.78 -11.05
N PHE A 208 -10.62 9.89 -11.32
CA PHE A 208 -11.20 11.24 -11.31
C PHE A 208 -11.13 11.87 -12.70
N GLU A 209 -12.24 12.48 -13.10
CA GLU A 209 -12.36 13.24 -14.35
C GLU A 209 -12.91 14.63 -14.02
N GLN A 210 -12.42 15.69 -14.68
CA GLN A 210 -12.89 17.04 -14.42
C GLN A 210 -14.20 17.30 -15.17
N LYS A 211 -15.29 17.64 -14.45
CA LYS A 211 -16.63 17.78 -15.04
C LYS A 211 -16.74 18.86 -16.11
N ASN A 212 -16.07 20.00 -15.89
CA ASN A 212 -16.17 21.16 -16.78
C ASN A 212 -15.21 21.10 -17.97
N ASN A 213 -14.27 20.14 -17.96
CA ASN A 213 -13.28 20.03 -19.00
C ASN A 213 -12.88 18.57 -19.22
N PRO A 214 -13.80 17.72 -19.69
CA PRO A 214 -13.49 16.33 -19.98
C PRO A 214 -12.40 16.19 -21.06
N SER A 215 -12.16 17.25 -21.83
CA SER A 215 -11.25 17.26 -22.98
C SER A 215 -9.89 17.89 -22.75
N VAL A 216 -9.64 18.58 -21.63
CA VAL A 216 -8.26 18.85 -21.17
C VAL A 216 -7.79 17.59 -20.45
N VAL A 217 -7.74 16.51 -21.22
CA VAL A 217 -6.93 15.36 -20.86
C VAL A 217 -5.49 15.89 -20.92
N LEU A 218 -4.83 15.98 -19.77
CA LEU A 218 -3.40 16.25 -19.70
C LEU A 218 -2.67 15.08 -20.41
N GLY A 219 -2.63 15.07 -21.74
CA GLY A 219 -2.16 13.91 -22.52
C GLY A 219 -2.94 12.62 -22.20
N ASP A 220 -2.28 11.47 -22.31
CA ASP A 220 -2.85 10.16 -21.97
C ASP A 220 -2.90 9.87 -20.46
N SER A 221 -2.81 10.92 -19.62
CA SER A 221 -2.77 10.78 -18.17
C SER A 221 -4.16 10.77 -17.55
N THR A 222 -4.32 9.96 -16.50
CA THR A 222 -5.54 9.82 -15.72
C THR A 222 -5.23 10.06 -14.25
N LEU A 223 -6.15 10.72 -13.55
CA LEU A 223 -6.03 10.93 -12.12
C LEU A 223 -6.66 9.76 -11.38
N ILE A 224 -5.90 9.15 -10.47
CA ILE A 224 -6.39 8.08 -9.61
C ILE A 224 -6.16 8.38 -8.13
N GLN A 225 -6.95 7.76 -7.27
CA GLN A 225 -6.73 7.72 -5.82
C GLN A 225 -6.82 6.27 -5.35
N ILE A 226 -5.87 5.86 -4.50
CA ILE A 226 -5.87 4.54 -3.87
C ILE A 226 -6.27 4.75 -2.42
N SER A 227 -7.36 4.13 -1.99
CA SER A 227 -7.89 4.31 -0.64
C SER A 227 -8.38 3.02 -0.02
N ARG A 228 -8.20 2.88 1.30
CA ARG A 228 -8.90 1.83 2.05
C ARG A 228 -10.37 2.20 2.24
N VAL A 229 -11.22 1.17 2.29
CA VAL A 229 -12.65 1.32 2.52
C VAL A 229 -13.17 0.15 3.35
N SER A 230 -13.69 0.42 4.55
CA SER A 230 -14.33 -0.60 5.41
C SER A 230 -15.78 -0.87 4.99
N ASP A 231 -16.54 0.19 4.67
CA ASP A 231 -17.91 0.11 4.14
C ASP A 231 -17.97 0.69 2.72
N LEU A 232 -17.90 -0.20 1.73
CA LEU A 232 -17.89 0.16 0.31
C LEU A 232 -19.14 0.95 -0.09
N GLN A 233 -20.31 0.53 0.39
CA GLN A 233 -21.56 1.16 -0.01
C GLN A 233 -21.68 2.58 0.53
N ARG A 234 -21.33 2.76 1.82
CA ARG A 234 -21.32 4.09 2.45
C ARG A 234 -20.32 5.01 1.76
N HIS A 235 -19.10 4.53 1.56
CA HIS A 235 -18.05 5.34 0.96
C HIS A 235 -18.39 5.79 -0.47
N LEU A 236 -19.09 4.96 -1.26
CA LEU A 236 -19.56 5.34 -2.59
C LEU A 236 -20.62 6.46 -2.55
N ARG A 237 -21.51 6.45 -1.54
CA ARG A 237 -22.58 7.46 -1.37
C ARG A 237 -22.08 8.80 -0.83
N GLU A 238 -21.05 8.80 0.01
CA GLU A 238 -20.57 9.99 0.73
C GLU A 238 -19.80 11.00 -0.14
N TYR A 239 -19.55 10.71 -1.42
CA TYR A 239 -18.80 11.63 -2.26
C TYR A 239 -19.55 12.94 -2.52
N PRO A 240 -18.90 14.11 -2.34
CA PRO A 240 -19.55 15.41 -2.56
C PRO A 240 -19.99 15.57 -4.02
N LYS A 241 -21.31 15.62 -4.23
CA LYS A 241 -21.92 15.78 -5.57
C LYS A 241 -21.52 17.09 -6.25
N ASN A 242 -21.21 18.11 -5.45
CA ASN A 242 -20.76 19.45 -5.85
C ASN A 242 -19.26 19.55 -6.15
N CYS A 243 -18.48 18.48 -6.05
CA CYS A 243 -17.06 18.51 -6.44
C CYS A 243 -16.89 18.80 -7.95
N ALA A 244 -15.83 19.53 -8.31
CA ALA A 244 -15.44 19.79 -9.70
C ALA A 244 -15.03 18.51 -10.45
N PHE A 245 -14.70 17.46 -9.71
CA PHE A 245 -14.30 16.16 -10.25
C PHE A 245 -15.43 15.14 -10.11
N SER A 246 -15.63 14.32 -11.14
CA SER A 246 -16.44 13.11 -11.07
C SER A 246 -15.56 11.94 -10.67
N ARG A 247 -15.99 11.22 -9.63
CA ARG A 247 -15.32 10.02 -9.14
C ARG A 247 -16.01 8.77 -9.70
N SER A 248 -15.24 7.90 -10.33
CA SER A 248 -15.67 6.56 -10.75
C SER A 248 -14.79 5.49 -10.09
N VAL A 249 -15.35 4.33 -9.75
CA VAL A 249 -14.55 3.19 -9.27
C VAL A 249 -13.81 2.58 -10.45
N LEU A 250 -12.48 2.46 -10.33
CA LEU A 250 -11.64 1.79 -11.31
C LEU A 250 -11.54 0.28 -11.01
N GLU A 251 -11.15 -0.08 -9.79
CA GLU A 251 -11.06 -1.48 -9.35
C GLU A 251 -11.14 -1.58 -7.81
N ILE A 252 -11.61 -2.71 -7.29
CA ILE A 252 -11.72 -3.00 -5.86
C ILE A 252 -10.93 -4.28 -5.56
N PHE A 253 -10.10 -4.24 -4.52
CA PHE A 253 -9.26 -5.36 -4.09
C PHE A 253 -9.50 -5.71 -2.60
N PRO A 254 -9.68 -6.99 -2.26
CA PRO A 254 -9.97 -8.08 -3.19
C PRO A 254 -11.35 -7.88 -3.84
N ASP A 255 -11.58 -8.50 -5.00
CA ASP A 255 -12.86 -8.38 -5.71
C ASP A 255 -13.99 -9.00 -4.88
N PRO A 256 -14.99 -8.21 -4.43
CA PRO A 256 -16.08 -8.70 -3.57
C PRO A 256 -16.98 -9.73 -4.28
N GLY A 257 -16.98 -9.78 -5.61
CA GLY A 257 -17.72 -10.78 -6.39
C GLY A 257 -16.98 -12.13 -6.48
N LYS A 258 -15.66 -12.15 -6.31
CA LYS A 258 -14.82 -13.36 -6.46
C LYS A 258 -14.34 -13.92 -5.12
N THR A 259 -14.26 -13.09 -4.10
CA THR A 259 -13.73 -13.46 -2.78
C THR A 259 -14.69 -13.04 -1.69
N SER A 260 -14.91 -13.91 -0.70
CA SER A 260 -15.86 -13.62 0.39
C SER A 260 -15.26 -12.82 1.54
N LYS A 261 -13.94 -12.60 1.57
CA LYS A 261 -13.25 -12.01 2.71
C LYS A 261 -12.48 -10.74 2.33
N PRO A 262 -12.72 -9.61 3.03
CA PRO A 262 -11.91 -8.40 2.88
C PRO A 262 -10.47 -8.61 3.42
N CYS A 263 -9.56 -7.69 3.07
CA CYS A 263 -8.22 -7.62 3.67
C CYS A 263 -8.36 -7.44 5.18
N GLN A 264 -7.80 -8.33 6.00
CA GLN A 264 -7.90 -8.25 7.46
C GLN A 264 -7.16 -7.03 8.04
N VAL A 265 -6.10 -6.60 7.35
CA VAL A 265 -5.24 -5.47 7.74
C VAL A 265 -5.23 -4.40 6.64
N SER A 266 -6.41 -3.87 6.32
CA SER A 266 -6.59 -2.97 5.17
C SER A 266 -5.82 -1.65 5.31
N PHE A 267 -5.65 -1.14 6.53
CA PHE A 267 -4.90 0.08 6.81
C PHE A 267 -3.40 -0.10 6.54
N LYS A 268 -2.83 -1.20 7.05
CA LYS A 268 -1.42 -1.55 6.79
C LYS A 268 -1.18 -1.77 5.30
N VAL A 269 -2.08 -2.48 4.61
CA VAL A 269 -1.97 -2.72 3.16
C VAL A 269 -1.96 -1.40 2.39
N GLU A 270 -2.86 -0.47 2.69
CA GLU A 270 -2.88 0.86 2.06
C GLU A 270 -1.55 1.60 2.26
N ARG A 271 -1.05 1.66 3.50
CA ARG A 271 0.24 2.33 3.80
C ARG A 271 1.42 1.69 3.06
N LEU A 272 1.47 0.35 2.99
CA LEU A 272 2.51 -0.38 2.25
C LEU A 272 2.45 -0.07 0.75
N VAL A 273 1.25 -0.04 0.17
CA VAL A 273 1.04 0.36 -1.23
C VAL A 273 1.50 1.80 -1.46
N HIS A 274 1.08 2.75 -0.62
CA HIS A 274 1.44 4.16 -0.78
C HIS A 274 2.95 4.37 -0.68
N LYS A 275 3.62 3.77 0.33
CA LYS A 275 5.08 3.86 0.51
C LYS A 275 5.84 3.33 -0.70
N GLU A 276 5.42 2.19 -1.24
CA GLU A 276 6.09 1.60 -2.39
C GLU A 276 5.86 2.41 -3.68
N LEU A 277 4.63 2.89 -3.92
CA LEU A 277 4.33 3.68 -5.10
C LEU A 277 4.99 5.06 -5.08
N ASN A 278 5.22 5.63 -3.89
CA ASN A 278 5.95 6.89 -3.71
C ASN A 278 7.41 6.85 -4.18
N GLU A 279 7.99 5.66 -4.36
CA GLU A 279 9.33 5.51 -4.93
C GLU A 279 9.38 5.84 -6.43
N TYR A 280 8.31 5.49 -7.17
CA TYR A 280 8.32 5.48 -8.63
C TYR A 280 7.35 6.46 -9.28
N LEU A 281 6.34 6.92 -8.53
CA LEU A 281 5.28 7.77 -9.04
C LEU A 281 5.25 9.11 -8.31
N SER A 282 4.95 10.16 -9.08
CA SER A 282 4.76 11.50 -8.54
C SER A 282 3.34 11.64 -8.00
N TRP A 283 3.23 11.74 -6.67
CA TRP A 283 1.99 12.12 -6.01
C TRP A 283 1.71 13.60 -6.26
N MET A 284 0.46 13.92 -6.54
CA MET A 284 0.03 15.31 -6.60
C MET A 284 0.11 15.94 -5.22
N GLN A 285 0.49 17.22 -5.18
CA GLN A 285 0.41 18.00 -3.95
C GLN A 285 -1.06 18.11 -3.52
N PRO A 286 -1.34 17.97 -2.21
CA PRO A 286 -2.66 18.27 -1.66
C PRO A 286 -3.18 19.63 -2.12
N PHE A 287 -4.44 19.69 -2.54
CA PHE A 287 -5.07 20.96 -2.93
C PHE A 287 -6.52 21.03 -2.46
N THR A 288 -6.97 22.24 -2.12
CA THR A 288 -8.36 22.51 -1.74
C THR A 288 -9.19 22.73 -2.99
N CYS A 289 -10.27 21.97 -3.16
CA CYS A 289 -11.18 22.14 -4.29
C CYS A 289 -12.12 23.32 -4.06
N ASP A 290 -12.12 24.30 -4.97
CA ASP A 290 -12.99 25.48 -4.88
C ASP A 290 -14.50 25.12 -4.88
N SER A 291 -14.89 24.02 -5.55
CA SER A 291 -16.31 23.66 -5.69
C SER A 291 -16.89 22.90 -4.50
N CYS A 292 -16.10 22.02 -3.85
CA CYS A 292 -16.57 21.26 -2.67
C CYS A 292 -15.92 21.68 -1.35
N GLY A 293 -14.93 22.56 -1.36
CA GLY A 293 -14.18 23.00 -0.17
C GLY A 293 -13.34 21.91 0.50
N SER A 294 -13.27 20.71 -0.08
CA SER A 294 -12.54 19.58 0.50
C SER A 294 -11.07 19.58 0.08
N LEU A 295 -10.19 19.07 0.94
CA LEU A 295 -8.79 18.84 0.63
C LEU A 295 -8.67 17.51 -0.14
N HIS A 296 -8.21 17.58 -1.39
CA HIS A 296 -7.92 16.42 -2.21
C HIS A 296 -6.47 16.00 -2.00
N GLU A 297 -6.28 14.85 -1.36
CA GLU A 297 -4.99 14.27 -1.03
C GLU A 297 -4.86 12.87 -1.64
N ASN A 298 -3.62 12.39 -1.73
CA ASN A 298 -3.30 11.04 -2.20
C ASN A 298 -3.76 10.77 -3.64
N TRP A 299 -3.70 11.79 -4.50
CA TRP A 299 -3.97 11.65 -5.92
C TRP A 299 -2.67 11.37 -6.68
N LEU A 300 -2.75 10.45 -7.64
CA LEU A 300 -1.68 10.07 -8.54
C LEU A 300 -2.10 10.43 -9.95
N GLN A 301 -1.23 11.14 -10.67
CA GLN A 301 -1.37 11.29 -12.11
C GLN A 301 -0.61 10.15 -12.78
N ILE A 302 -1.33 9.32 -13.54
CA ILE A 302 -0.78 8.09 -14.11
C ILE A 302 -1.04 8.00 -15.62
N ASP A 303 -0.08 7.44 -16.34
CA ASP A 303 -0.26 7.02 -17.72
C ASP A 303 -0.96 5.66 -17.79
N SER A 304 -1.62 5.37 -18.91
CA SER A 304 -2.24 4.06 -19.18
C SER A 304 -1.29 2.87 -18.96
N LYS A 305 0.02 3.04 -19.25
CA LYS A 305 1.06 2.01 -19.07
C LYS A 305 1.44 1.76 -17.62
N GLN A 306 1.24 2.74 -16.73
CA GLN A 306 1.61 2.62 -15.31
C GLN A 306 0.57 1.83 -14.51
N TRP A 307 -0.65 1.71 -15.01
CA TRP A 307 -1.73 1.01 -14.31
C TRP A 307 -1.38 -0.44 -13.96
N ASP A 308 -0.79 -1.19 -14.89
CA ASP A 308 -0.41 -2.60 -14.65
C ASP A 308 0.63 -2.73 -13.52
N GLN A 309 1.55 -1.79 -13.41
CA GLN A 309 2.54 -1.75 -12.34
C GLN A 309 1.87 -1.48 -10.99
N ILE A 310 0.98 -0.48 -10.93
CA ILE A 310 0.23 -0.10 -9.72
C ILE A 310 -0.64 -1.26 -9.24
N ARG A 311 -1.38 -1.86 -10.17
CA ARG A 311 -2.22 -3.03 -9.92
C ARG A 311 -1.40 -4.21 -9.39
N GLY A 312 -0.20 -4.45 -9.93
CA GLY A 312 0.72 -5.47 -9.44
C GLY A 312 1.19 -5.23 -7.99
N VAL A 313 1.44 -3.97 -7.61
CA VAL A 313 1.80 -3.59 -6.23
C VAL A 313 0.62 -3.84 -5.28
N ILE A 314 -0.59 -3.41 -5.66
CA ILE A 314 -1.79 -3.61 -4.84
C ILE A 314 -2.06 -5.11 -4.63
N LEU A 315 -2.07 -5.90 -5.71
CA LEU A 315 -2.32 -7.35 -5.63
C LEU A 315 -1.30 -8.06 -4.74
N ARG A 316 -0.02 -7.67 -4.80
CA ARG A 316 1.01 -8.26 -3.94
C ARG A 316 0.75 -7.97 -2.45
N TRP A 317 0.39 -6.74 -2.09
CA TRP A 317 0.14 -6.39 -0.69
C TRP A 317 -1.19 -6.91 -0.16
N VAL A 318 -2.22 -7.01 -1.00
CA VAL A 318 -3.47 -7.71 -0.68
C VAL A 318 -3.22 -9.19 -0.43
N GLU A 319 -2.39 -9.83 -1.26
CA GLU A 319 -1.97 -11.22 -1.09
C GLU A 319 -1.15 -11.42 0.20
N TYR A 320 -0.28 -10.46 0.54
CA TYR A 320 0.41 -10.44 1.83
C TYR A 320 -0.59 -10.48 2.99
N SER A 321 -1.61 -9.61 2.98
CA SER A 321 -2.65 -9.61 4.03
C SER A 321 -3.35 -10.97 4.11
N ARG A 322 -3.65 -11.58 2.97
CA ARG A 322 -4.29 -12.90 2.91
C ARG A 322 -3.40 -14.02 3.45
N VAL A 323 -2.11 -14.02 3.16
CA VAL A 323 -1.20 -15.11 3.59
C VAL A 323 -0.82 -14.99 5.06
N ILE A 324 -0.71 -13.78 5.59
CA ILE A 324 -0.21 -13.53 6.94
C ILE A 324 -1.32 -13.47 7.99
N TYR A 325 -2.52 -13.01 7.63
CA TYR A 325 -3.61 -12.72 8.58
C TYR A 325 -4.90 -13.52 8.35
N ALA A 326 -4.99 -14.38 7.32
CA ALA A 326 -6.14 -15.27 7.11
C ALA A 326 -5.97 -16.60 7.84
#